data_AF-A0A849GJ12-F1
#
_entry.id   AF-A0A849GJ12-F1
#
_cell.length_a   1.000
_cell.length_b   1.000
_cell.length_c   1.000
_cell.angle_alpha   90.00
_cell.angle_beta   90.00
_cell.angle_gamma   90.00
#
_symmetry.space_group_name_H-M   'P 1'
#
loop_
_entity.id
_entity.type
_entity.pdbx_description
1 polymer ?
#
loop_
_entity_poly.entity_id
_entity_poly.type
_entity_poly.pdbx_seq_one_letter_code
_entity_poly.pdbx_strand_id
1 'polypeptide(L)' 'MNDTAPDVLEYVRNRYAAMSPETRFLTGIRMFDAAREFVEASIAPDLTDLERRRQICRRLYPSLADQVFPSSS' A
#
# COMPACT_ATOMS: atom_id res chain seq x y z
N MET A 1 2.28 10.08 3.95
CA MET A 1 3.15 9.45 4.96
C MET A 1 4.39 10.33 5.15
N ASN A 2 4.18 11.59 5.56
CA ASN A 2 5.25 12.58 5.72
C ASN A 2 5.34 13.09 7.18
N ASP A 3 4.52 12.54 8.09
CA ASP A 3 4.47 12.94 9.49
C ASP A 3 5.37 12.10 10.40
N THR A 4 6.18 11.22 9.82
CA THR A 4 7.16 10.44 10.59
C THR A 4 8.42 11.29 10.80
N ALA A 5 8.76 11.55 12.06
CA ALA A 5 9.97 12.28 12.41
C ALA A 5 11.24 11.58 11.87
N PRO A 6 12.30 12.33 11.48
CA PRO A 6 13.49 11.74 10.85
C PRO A 6 14.20 10.68 11.69
N ASP A 7 14.26 10.89 13.01
CA ASP A 7 14.85 9.97 13.98
C ASP A 7 14.09 8.63 14.04
N VAL A 8 12.75 8.69 13.99
CA VAL A 8 11.90 7.49 13.92
C VAL A 8 12.13 6.74 12.61
N LEU A 9 12.26 7.45 11.48
CA LEU A 9 12.56 6.83 10.19
C LEU A 9 13.92 6.11 10.21
N GLU A 10 14.95 6.76 10.77
CA GLU A 10 16.28 6.19 10.90
C GLU A 10 16.27 4.95 11.81
N TYR A 11 15.61 5.04 12.96
CA TYR A 11 15.45 3.92 13.89
C TYR A 11 14.81 2.69 13.21
N VAL A 12 13.71 2.90 12.49
CA VAL A 12 12.99 1.82 11.78
C VAL A 12 13.86 1.22 10.68
N ARG A 13 14.58 2.04 9.90
CA ARG A 13 15.50 1.58 8.85
C ARG A 13 16.59 0.69 9.42
N ASN A 14 17.21 1.11 10.53
CA ASN A 14 18.26 0.34 11.20
C ASN A 14 17.72 -1.00 11.70
N ARG A 15 16.49 -1.04 12.21
CA ARG A 15 15.83 -2.28 12.63
C ARG A 15 15.64 -3.27 11.48
N TYR A 16 15.17 -2.80 10.32
CA TYR A 16 15.02 -3.65 9.13
C TYR A 16 16.35 -4.11 8.55
N ALA A 17 17.39 -3.26 8.59
CA ALA A 17 18.72 -3.61 8.10
C ALA A 17 19.36 -4.73 8.94
N ALA A 18 19.09 -4.77 10.25
CA ALA A 18 19.58 -5.79 11.16
C ALA A 18 18.83 -7.13 11.08
N MET A 19 17.69 -7.21 10.36
CA MET A 19 16.96 -8.47 10.18
C MET A 19 17.69 -9.39 9.21
N SER A 20 17.54 -10.71 9.41
CA SER A 20 17.92 -11.67 8.37
C SER A 20 17.10 -11.43 7.09
N PRO A 21 17.64 -11.76 5.90
CA PRO A 21 16.91 -11.60 4.65
C PRO A 21 15.53 -12.28 4.65
N GLU A 22 15.46 -13.50 5.21
CA GLU A 22 14.21 -14.26 5.32
C GLU A 22 13.18 -13.57 6.21
N THR A 23 13.58 -13.16 7.42
CA THR A 23 12.68 -12.45 8.34
C THR A 23 12.20 -11.14 7.74
N ARG A 24 13.08 -10.39 7.07
CA ARG A 24 12.73 -9.14 6.40
C ARG A 24 11.72 -9.38 5.28
N PHE A 25 11.91 -10.43 4.49
CA PHE A 25 10.99 -10.80 3.42
C PHE A 25 9.59 -11.17 3.94
N LEU A 26 9.52 -12.06 4.95
CA LEU A 26 8.26 -12.44 5.57
C LEU A 26 7.54 -11.26 6.23
N THR A 27 8.30 -10.36 6.86
CA THR A 27 7.75 -9.12 7.43
C THR A 27 7.14 -8.24 6.34
N GLY A 28 7.83 -8.07 5.22
CA GLY A 28 7.31 -7.33 4.07
C GLY A 28 6.02 -7.90 3.51
N ILE A 29 5.91 -9.23 3.37
CA ILE A 29 4.68 -9.90 2.94
C ILE A 29 3.53 -9.61 3.90
N ARG A 30 3.74 -9.82 5.21
CA ARG A 30 2.69 -9.59 6.22
C ARG A 30 2.23 -8.13 6.25
N MET A 31 3.16 -7.19 6.08
CA MET A 31 2.81 -5.77 5.98
C MET A 31 1.99 -5.46 4.74
N PHE A 32 2.32 -6.08 3.61
CA PHE A 32 1.53 -5.94 2.40
C PHE A 32 0.11 -6.50 2.57
N ASP A 33 -0.03 -7.69 3.15
CA ASP A 33 -1.34 -8.31 3.39
C ASP A 33 -2.21 -7.42 4.30
N ALA A 34 -1.65 -6.92 5.40
CA ALA A 34 -2.36 -6.00 6.29
C ALA A 34 -2.77 -4.70 5.58
N ALA A 35 -1.86 -4.09 4.81
CA ALA A 35 -2.15 -2.88 4.05
C ALA A 35 -3.26 -3.13 3.01
N ARG A 36 -3.25 -4.29 2.36
CA ARG A 36 -4.27 -4.71 1.40
C ARG A 36 -5.63 -4.86 2.09
N GLU A 37 -5.70 -5.54 3.23
CA GLU A 37 -6.94 -5.68 4.00
C GLU A 37 -7.54 -4.31 4.38
N PHE A 38 -6.71 -3.38 4.85
CA PHE A 38 -7.18 -2.02 5.16
C PHE A 38 -7.71 -1.28 3.93
N VAL A 39 -7.01 -1.37 2.80
CA VAL A 39 -7.46 -0.73 1.56
C VAL A 39 -8.77 -1.35 1.09
N GLU A 40 -8.88 -2.67 1.05
CA GLU A 40 -10.11 -3.36 0.62
C GLU A 40 -11.29 -3.05 1.54
N ALA A 41 -11.10 -3.00 2.85
CA ALA A 41 -12.14 -2.63 3.82
C ALA A 41 -12.61 -1.18 3.69
N SER A 42 -11.79 -0.30 3.10
CA SER A 42 -12.14 1.11 2.90
C SER A 42 -12.91 1.40 1.61
N ILE A 43 -13.13 0.39 0.76
CA ILE A 43 -13.76 0.54 -0.56
C ILE A 43 -15.25 0.18 -0.47
N ALA A 44 -16.09 0.92 -1.21
CA ALA A 44 -17.52 0.65 -1.29
C ALA A 44 -17.79 -0.74 -1.89
N PRO A 45 -18.70 -1.55 -1.30
CA PRO A 45 -18.91 -2.94 -1.69
C PRO A 45 -19.62 -3.12 -3.03
N ASP A 46 -20.24 -2.07 -3.57
CA ASP A 46 -21.08 -2.05 -4.77
C ASP A 46 -20.34 -1.62 -6.05
N LEU A 47 -19.01 -1.55 -6.02
CA LEU A 47 -18.21 -1.23 -7.20
C LEU A 47 -18.07 -2.42 -8.16
N THR A 48 -18.04 -2.12 -9.45
CA THR A 48 -17.57 -3.09 -10.45
C THR A 48 -16.10 -3.43 -10.21
N ASP A 49 -15.64 -4.57 -10.75
CA ASP A 49 -14.23 -4.97 -10.64
C ASP A 49 -13.25 -3.91 -11.19
N LEU A 50 -13.64 -3.20 -12.24
CA LEU A 50 -12.82 -2.15 -12.84
C LEU A 50 -12.72 -0.92 -11.91
N GLU A 51 -13.84 -0.48 -11.35
CA GLU A 51 -13.89 0.63 -10.41
C GLU A 51 -13.16 0.28 -9.10
N ARG A 52 -13.31 -0.96 -8.62
CA ARG A 52 -12.58 -1.47 -7.46
C ARG A 52 -11.08 -1.43 -7.70
N ARG A 53 -10.60 -1.95 -8.84
CA ARG A 53 -9.17 -1.89 -9.22
C ARG A 53 -8.67 -0.45 -9.34
N ARG A 54 -9.49 0.45 -9.90
CA ARG A 54 -9.17 1.87 -9.97
C ARG A 54 -9.02 2.50 -8.60
N GLN A 55 -9.93 2.23 -7.66
CA GLN A 55 -9.87 2.79 -6.30
C GLN A 55 -8.65 2.30 -5.53
N ILE A 56 -8.33 0.99 -5.60
CA ILE A 56 -7.10 0.42 -5.03
C ILE A 56 -5.88 1.13 -5.63
N CYS A 57 -5.81 1.21 -6.96
CA CYS A 57 -4.68 1.83 -7.65
C CYS A 57 -4.56 3.32 -7.30
N ARG A 58 -5.67 4.06 -7.25
CA ARG A 58 -5.68 5.49 -6.90
C ARG A 58 -5.19 5.75 -5.49
N ARG A 59 -5.47 4.84 -4.55
CA ARG A 59 -5.02 4.97 -3.16
C ARG A 59 -3.50 4.88 -3.02
N LEU A 60 -2.88 3.99 -3.79
CA LEU A 60 -1.44 3.70 -3.73
C LEU A 60 -0.63 4.54 -4.73
N TYR A 61 -1.20 4.79 -5.92
CA TYR A 61 -0.57 5.42 -7.07
C TYR A 61 -1.55 6.39 -7.77
N PRO A 62 -1.85 7.55 -7.15
CA PRO A 62 -2.88 8.47 -7.63
C PRO A 62 -2.71 8.88 -9.10
N SER A 63 -1.48 9.18 -9.54
CA SER A 63 -1.17 9.62 -10.91
C SER A 63 -1.24 8.50 -11.95
N LEU A 64 -1.02 7.26 -11.54
CA LEU A 64 -1.04 6.09 -12.43
C LEU A 64 -2.47 5.61 -12.65
N ALA A 65 -3.31 5.63 -11.60
CA ALA A 65 -4.64 5.07 -11.64
C ALA A 65 -5.52 5.62 -12.76
N ASP A 66 -5.45 6.92 -13.03
CA ASP A 66 -6.23 7.55 -14.11
C ASP A 66 -5.69 7.22 -15.52
N GLN A 67 -4.44 6.78 -15.63
CA GLN A 67 -3.83 6.34 -16.89
C GLN A 67 -4.18 4.88 -17.22
N VAL A 68 -4.15 4.00 -16.21
CA VAL A 68 -4.36 2.55 -16.42
C VAL A 68 -5.82 2.11 -16.23
N PHE A 69 -6.63 2.88 -15.50
CA PHE A 69 -8.05 2.63 -15.28
C PHE A 69 -8.86 3.90 -15.60
N PRO A 70 -9.00 4.26 -16.89
CA PRO A 70 -9.77 5.44 -17.29
C PRO A 70 -11.22 5.32 -16.84
N SER A 71 -11.85 6.46 -16.56
CA SER A 71 -13.31 6.51 -16.37
C SER A 71 -13.96 6.04 -17.65
N SER A 72 -14.82 5.01 -17.60
CA SER A 72 -15.77 4.79 -18.68
C SER A 72 -16.64 6.04 -18.78
N SER A 73 -16.55 6.73 -19.93
CA SER A 73 -17.44 7.85 -20.29
C SER A 73 -18.89 7.40 -20.41
#